data_AF-A0A1W9L9X3-F1
#
_entry.id   AF-A0A1W9L9X3-F1
#
_cell.length_a   1.000
_cell.length_b   1.000
_cell.length_c   1.000
_cell.angle_alpha   90.00
_cell.angle_beta   90.00
_cell.angle_gamma   90.00
#
_symmetry.space_group_name_H-M   'P 1'
#
loop_
_entity.id
_entity.type
_entity.pdbx_description
1 polymer ?
#
loop_
_entity_poly.entity_id
_entity_poly.type
_entity_poly.pdbx_seq_one_letter_code
_entity_poly.pdbx_strand_id
1 'polypeptide(L)'
;MSTQAESVASQKILSFRRYKDGETEKDVELKSNIFQASWSYKCPTYVHRTPPCQGSCPSGEDIRGWLGIVRGMEKPPQGMEWQEYAFKRSTDANPFPSIMGRVCPAPCQTGCNRNVLEDYVGINSIEQYIGD
;
A
#
# COMPACT_ATOMS: atom_id res chain seq x y z
N MET A 1 31.32 17.82 47.98
CA MET A 1 31.56 16.62 48.80
C MET A 1 30.84 15.47 48.11
N SER A 2 31.62 14.50 47.65
CA SER A 2 31.24 13.29 46.94
C SER A 2 30.45 12.35 47.85
N THR A 3 29.31 11.86 47.38
CA THR A 3 28.70 10.62 47.89
C THR A 3 28.70 9.60 46.75
N GLN A 4 29.19 8.42 47.10
CA GLN A 4 29.67 7.37 46.20
C GLN A 4 28.50 6.66 45.51
N ALA A 5 28.71 6.29 44.25
CA ALA A 5 27.86 5.34 43.54
C ALA A 5 28.08 3.95 44.13
N GLU A 6 27.06 3.40 44.80
CA GLU A 6 27.08 2.01 45.21
C GLU A 6 26.79 1.11 44.00
N SER A 7 27.82 0.35 43.63
CA SER A 7 27.81 -0.66 42.59
C SER A 7 27.08 -1.91 43.08
N VAL A 8 25.78 -2.02 42.77
CA VAL A 8 25.10 -3.32 42.84
C VAL A 8 25.52 -4.12 41.61
N ALA A 9 26.48 -5.02 41.82
CA ALA A 9 26.96 -5.98 40.84
C ALA A 9 25.77 -6.77 40.26
N SER A 10 25.45 -6.52 38.99
CA SER A 10 24.54 -7.35 38.21
C SER A 10 25.16 -8.73 38.06
N GLN A 11 24.71 -9.70 38.86
CA GLN A 11 25.05 -11.10 38.65
C GLN A 11 24.50 -11.51 37.29
N LYS A 12 25.40 -11.62 36.32
CA LYS A 12 25.10 -12.06 34.96
C LYS A 12 24.68 -13.53 35.03
N ILE A 13 23.37 -13.80 35.01
CA ILE A 13 22.82 -15.16 34.95
C ILE A 13 23.23 -15.75 33.59
N LEU A 14 24.15 -16.71 33.60
CA LEU A 14 24.84 -17.23 32.40
C LEU A 14 24.00 -18.23 31.58
N SER A 15 22.83 -18.63 32.06
CA SER A 15 21.91 -19.46 31.29
C SER A 15 20.47 -18.99 31.49
N PHE A 16 19.80 -18.67 30.39
CA PHE A 16 18.36 -18.42 30.41
C PHE A 16 17.65 -19.75 30.68
N ARG A 17 17.25 -19.98 31.94
CA ARG A 17 16.50 -21.17 32.33
C ARG A 17 15.03 -20.98 31.94
N ARG A 18 14.53 -21.83 31.04
CA ARG A 18 13.17 -21.70 30.48
C ARG A 18 12.03 -22.03 31.46
N TYR A 19 12.28 -22.90 32.44
CA TYR A 19 11.30 -23.30 33.47
C TYR A 19 11.97 -23.36 34.84
N LYS A 20 11.28 -22.91 35.91
CA LYS A 20 11.72 -23.18 37.29
C LYS A 20 11.37 -24.62 37.68
N ASP A 21 11.95 -25.10 38.77
CA ASP A 21 11.67 -26.45 39.29
C ASP A 21 10.19 -26.60 39.64
N GLY A 22 9.50 -27.50 38.93
CA GLY A 22 8.07 -27.77 39.10
C GLY A 22 7.14 -27.10 38.08
N GLU A 23 7.64 -26.21 37.24
CA GLU A 23 6.86 -25.59 36.16
C GLU A 23 6.87 -26.46 34.89
N THR A 24 5.71 -26.60 34.27
CA THR A 24 5.53 -27.33 33.01
C THR A 24 5.16 -26.37 31.87
N GLU A 25 5.18 -26.85 30.62
CA GLU A 25 4.80 -26.07 29.44
C GLU A 25 3.42 -25.41 29.52
N LYS A 26 2.51 -25.97 30.33
CA LYS A 26 1.15 -25.45 30.55
C LYS A 26 1.11 -24.21 31.44
N ASP A 27 2.14 -24.01 32.25
CA ASP A 27 2.23 -22.93 33.25
C ASP A 27 2.83 -21.65 32.66
N VAL A 28 3.33 -21.71 31.43
CA VAL A 28 3.86 -20.56 30.70
C VAL A 28 2.72 -19.87 29.94
N GLU A 29 2.54 -18.57 30.17
CA GLU A 29 1.60 -17.77 29.38
C GLU A 29 1.93 -17.88 27.90
N LEU A 30 1.00 -18.44 27.10
CA LEU A 30 1.16 -18.59 25.65
C LEU A 30 1.56 -17.29 24.93
N LYS A 31 1.17 -16.12 25.47
CA LYS A 31 1.59 -14.80 24.97
C LYS A 31 3.12 -14.66 24.88
N SER A 32 3.86 -15.20 25.84
CA SER A 32 5.32 -15.17 25.86
C SER A 32 5.96 -15.99 24.73
N ASN A 33 5.25 -17.02 24.25
CA ASN A 33 5.67 -17.85 23.11
C ASN A 33 5.21 -17.28 21.76
N ILE A 34 4.16 -16.44 21.75
CA ILE A 34 3.51 -15.94 20.54
C ILE A 34 4.02 -14.54 20.15
N PHE A 35 4.31 -13.67 21.12
CA PHE A 35 4.66 -12.26 20.86
C PHE A 35 6.16 -12.00 20.97
N GLN A 36 6.94 -12.50 20.01
CA GLN A 36 8.25 -11.93 19.64
C GLN A 36 8.11 -10.94 18.47
N ALA A 37 7.02 -10.16 18.40
CA ALA A 37 6.57 -9.57 17.13
C ALA A 37 6.30 -8.05 17.16
N SER A 38 7.07 -7.26 17.91
CA SER A 38 6.97 -5.79 17.86
C SER A 38 8.27 -5.06 17.53
N TRP A 39 9.39 -5.77 17.39
CA TRP A 39 10.65 -5.17 16.98
C TRP A 39 11.10 -5.80 15.66
N SER A 40 11.11 -5.01 14.59
CA SER A 40 11.82 -5.33 13.36
C SER A 40 12.98 -4.35 13.24
N TYR A 41 14.17 -4.83 12.90
CA TYR A 41 15.29 -3.95 12.53
C TYR A 41 15.03 -3.20 11.21
N LYS A 42 13.97 -3.60 10.47
CA LYS A 42 13.49 -2.91 9.29
C LYS A 42 12.46 -1.87 9.72
N CYS A 43 12.81 -0.60 9.55
CA CYS A 43 11.83 0.48 9.62
C CYS A 43 10.87 0.32 8.43
N PRO A 44 9.54 0.17 8.63
CA PRO A 44 8.60 0.10 7.53
C PRO A 44 8.61 1.44 6.79
N THR A 45 9.05 1.41 5.53
CA THR A 45 8.99 2.56 4.64
C THR A 45 7.84 2.40 3.67
N TYR A 46 7.13 3.49 3.41
CA TYR A 46 6.12 3.49 2.38
C TYR A 46 6.82 3.50 1.01
N VAL A 47 6.66 2.41 0.25
CA VAL A 47 7.24 2.28 -1.09
C VAL A 47 6.12 2.40 -2.11
N HIS A 48 6.13 3.49 -2.87
CA HIS A 48 5.28 3.61 -4.04
C HIS A 48 5.74 2.60 -5.10
N ARG A 49 4.83 1.72 -5.52
CA ARG A 49 5.05 0.78 -6.63
C ARG A 49 4.11 1.11 -7.77
N THR A 50 4.60 0.95 -9.00
CA THR A 50 3.77 1.10 -10.19
C THR A 50 2.63 0.08 -10.16
N PRO A 51 1.37 0.51 -10.25
CA PRO A 51 0.25 -0.41 -10.29
C PRO A 51 0.28 -1.18 -11.62
N PRO A 52 -0.15 -2.45 -11.65
CA PRO A 52 0.00 -3.29 -12.83
C PRO A 52 -0.84 -2.79 -14.02
N CYS A 53 -1.95 -2.10 -13.78
CA CYS A 53 -2.73 -1.44 -14.82
C CYS A 53 -1.93 -0.33 -15.55
N GLN A 54 -1.17 0.48 -14.81
CA GLN A 54 -0.30 1.51 -15.38
C GLN A 54 0.91 0.88 -16.07
N GLY A 55 1.51 -0.13 -15.45
CA GLY A 55 2.62 -0.88 -16.05
C GLY A 55 2.25 -1.63 -17.34
N SER A 56 0.97 -1.95 -17.52
CA SER A 56 0.45 -2.59 -18.74
C SER A 56 -0.03 -1.59 -19.78
N CYS A 57 -0.19 -0.31 -19.43
CA CYS A 57 -0.61 0.73 -20.36
C CYS A 57 0.60 1.21 -21.18
N PRO A 58 0.58 1.09 -22.52
CA PRO A 58 1.68 1.55 -23.36
C PRO A 58 1.87 3.08 -23.30
N SER A 59 0.79 3.82 -23.02
CA SER A 59 0.82 5.28 -22.83
C SER A 59 1.35 5.71 -21.46
N GLY A 60 1.47 4.78 -20.50
CA GLY A 60 1.97 5.07 -19.16
C GLY A 60 1.04 5.91 -18.27
N GLU A 61 -0.25 5.96 -18.60
CA GLU A 61 -1.26 6.75 -17.89
C GLU A 61 -1.33 6.47 -16.38
N ASP A 62 -1.60 7.52 -15.59
CA ASP A 62 -1.88 7.41 -14.16
C ASP A 62 -3.33 6.94 -13.91
N ILE A 63 -3.60 5.68 -14.28
CA ILE A 63 -4.92 5.05 -14.17
C ILE A 63 -5.45 5.09 -12.74
N ARG A 64 -4.59 4.86 -11.75
CA ARG A 64 -4.99 4.88 -10.34
C ARG A 64 -5.30 6.29 -9.87
N GLY A 65 -4.56 7.30 -10.33
CA GLY A 65 -4.82 8.70 -10.01
C GLY A 65 -6.15 9.19 -10.55
N TRP A 66 -6.39 9.09 -11.86
CA TRP A 66 -7.66 9.58 -12.41
C TRP A 66 -8.88 8.75 -11.95
N LEU A 67 -8.73 7.44 -11.71
CA LEU A 67 -9.80 6.65 -11.06
C LEU A 67 -10.08 7.12 -9.62
N GLY A 68 -9.05 7.56 -8.90
CA GLY A 68 -9.17 8.14 -7.56
C GLY A 68 -9.97 9.43 -7.57
N ILE A 69 -9.78 10.28 -8.59
CA ILE A 69 -10.56 11.51 -8.79
C ILE A 69 -12.02 11.17 -9.09
N VAL A 70 -12.28 10.28 -10.06
CA VAL A 70 -13.64 9.84 -10.42
C VAL A 70 -14.39 9.25 -9.22
N ARG A 71 -13.67 8.54 -8.34
CA ARG A 71 -14.27 7.97 -7.12
C ARG A 71 -14.46 8.98 -5.99
N GLY A 72 -13.94 10.20 -6.12
CA GLY A 72 -13.96 11.23 -5.09
C GLY A 72 -12.97 11.00 -3.94
N MET A 73 -11.98 10.11 -4.12
CA MET A 73 -10.89 9.92 -3.16
C MET A 73 -9.91 11.10 -3.21
N GLU A 74 -9.59 11.54 -4.41
CA GLU A 74 -8.77 12.73 -4.66
C GLU A 74 -9.71 13.87 -5.04
N LYS A 75 -9.66 14.97 -4.28
CA LYS A 75 -10.52 16.14 -4.51
C LYS A 75 -9.83 17.12 -5.44
N PRO A 76 -10.55 17.73 -6.39
CA PRO A 76 -9.99 18.76 -7.25
C PRO A 76 -9.58 20.00 -6.42
N PRO A 77 -8.67 20.84 -6.95
CA PRO A 77 -8.35 22.14 -6.36
C PRO A 77 -9.58 23.06 -6.32
N GLN A 78 -9.56 24.08 -5.46
CA GLN A 78 -10.68 25.00 -5.30
C GLN A 78 -11.06 25.67 -6.63
N GLY A 79 -12.35 25.62 -6.97
CA GLY A 79 -12.89 26.22 -8.19
C GLY A 79 -12.77 25.38 -9.46
N MET A 80 -12.32 24.12 -9.36
CA MET A 80 -12.27 23.18 -10.49
C MET A 80 -13.24 22.02 -10.28
N GLU A 81 -14.02 21.70 -11.31
CA GLU A 81 -14.88 20.51 -11.31
C GLU A 81 -14.03 19.23 -11.40
N TRP A 82 -14.49 18.16 -10.78
CA TRP A 82 -13.72 16.91 -10.74
C TRP A 82 -13.53 16.29 -12.13
N GLN A 83 -14.46 16.51 -13.05
CA GLN A 83 -14.39 16.05 -14.44
C GLN A 83 -13.22 16.70 -15.16
N GLU A 84 -13.08 18.03 -15.03
CA GLU A 84 -11.96 18.77 -15.61
C GLU A 84 -10.62 18.30 -15.02
N TYR A 85 -10.59 18.06 -13.70
CA TYR A 85 -9.40 17.58 -13.03
C TYR A 85 -8.99 16.17 -13.48
N ALA A 86 -9.95 15.25 -13.61
CA ALA A 86 -9.73 13.90 -14.12
C ALA A 86 -9.28 13.91 -15.59
N PHE A 87 -9.91 14.76 -16.41
CA PHE A 87 -9.53 14.95 -17.81
C PHE A 87 -8.08 15.42 -17.93
N LYS A 88 -7.71 16.48 -17.19
CA LYS A 88 -6.34 17.00 -17.16
C LYS A 88 -5.34 15.90 -16.79
N ARG A 89 -5.61 15.15 -15.71
CA ARG A 89 -4.74 14.05 -15.26
C ARG A 89 -4.60 12.95 -16.31
N SER A 90 -5.69 12.60 -17.01
CA SER A 90 -5.65 11.61 -18.09
C SER A 90 -4.83 12.12 -19.28
N THR A 91 -4.99 13.41 -19.61
CA THR A 91 -4.30 14.05 -20.75
C THR A 91 -2.82 14.36 -20.52
N ASP A 92 -2.32 14.21 -19.29
CA ASP A 92 -0.89 14.31 -19.00
C ASP A 92 -0.07 13.24 -19.76
N ALA A 93 -0.68 12.09 -20.03
CA ALA A 93 -0.05 10.99 -20.76
C ALA A 93 -0.70 10.71 -22.13
N ASN A 94 -2.02 10.88 -22.25
CA ASN A 94 -2.75 10.55 -23.47
C ASN A 94 -3.65 11.71 -23.93
N PRO A 95 -3.35 12.37 -25.06
CA PRO A 95 -4.09 13.55 -25.50
C PRO A 95 -5.50 13.25 -26.03
N PHE A 96 -5.88 11.99 -26.23
CA PHE A 96 -7.16 11.59 -26.84
C PHE A 96 -7.91 10.52 -26.02
N PRO A 97 -8.27 10.79 -24.75
CA PRO A 97 -8.92 9.79 -23.87
C PRO A 97 -10.26 9.29 -24.43
N SER A 98 -11.04 10.16 -25.07
CA SER A 98 -12.32 9.82 -25.72
C SER A 98 -12.14 8.75 -26.81
N ILE A 99 -11.16 8.93 -27.71
CA ILE A 99 -10.91 7.99 -28.81
C ILE A 99 -10.24 6.71 -28.30
N MET A 100 -9.25 6.84 -27.40
CA MET A 100 -8.56 5.68 -26.83
C MET A 100 -9.53 4.82 -26.01
N GLY A 101 -10.45 5.41 -25.26
CA GLY A 101 -11.55 4.69 -24.62
C GLY A 101 -12.48 3.94 -25.58
N ARG A 102 -12.47 4.20 -26.90
CA ARG A 102 -13.26 3.45 -27.89
C ARG A 102 -12.46 2.40 -28.66
N VAL A 103 -11.20 2.69 -28.97
CA VAL A 103 -10.37 1.87 -29.88
C VAL A 103 -9.29 1.06 -29.17
N CYS A 104 -8.96 1.39 -27.93
CA CYS A 104 -7.89 0.73 -27.19
C CYS A 104 -8.24 -0.74 -26.92
N PRO A 105 -7.33 -1.70 -27.17
CA PRO A 105 -7.52 -3.11 -26.81
C PRO A 105 -7.44 -3.37 -25.30
N ALA A 106 -7.28 -2.31 -24.49
CA ALA A 106 -7.29 -2.32 -23.03
C ALA A 106 -6.34 -3.36 -22.36
N PRO A 107 -5.03 -3.36 -22.68
CA PRO A 107 -4.06 -4.23 -21.99
C PRO A 107 -3.99 -3.95 -20.48
N CYS A 108 -4.33 -2.73 -20.06
CA CYS A 108 -4.47 -2.31 -18.67
C CYS A 108 -5.53 -3.10 -17.88
N GLN A 109 -6.58 -3.60 -18.55
CA GLN A 109 -7.61 -4.44 -17.95
C GLN A 109 -7.12 -5.89 -17.79
N THR A 110 -6.34 -6.39 -18.77
CA THR A 110 -5.73 -7.74 -18.71
C THR A 110 -4.74 -7.86 -17.55
N GLY A 111 -3.98 -6.80 -17.27
CA GLY A 111 -3.06 -6.75 -16.12
C GLY A 111 -3.70 -6.39 -14.78
N CYS A 112 -5.03 -6.30 -14.69
CA CYS A 112 -5.69 -5.85 -13.45
C CYS A 112 -5.60 -6.89 -12.32
N ASN A 113 -5.27 -6.45 -11.10
CA ASN A 113 -5.26 -7.33 -9.93
C ASN A 113 -6.64 -7.95 -9.62
N ARG A 114 -7.76 -7.32 -10.01
CA ARG A 114 -9.09 -7.88 -9.74
C ARG A 114 -9.38 -9.16 -10.54
N ASN A 115 -8.63 -9.43 -11.60
CA ASN A 115 -8.77 -10.63 -12.43
C ASN A 115 -8.54 -11.93 -11.64
N VAL A 116 -7.89 -11.86 -10.47
CA VAL A 116 -7.69 -13.04 -9.60
C VAL A 116 -8.87 -13.31 -8.66
N LEU A 117 -9.80 -12.35 -8.50
CA LEU A 117 -10.92 -12.44 -7.58
C LEU A 117 -12.25 -12.48 -8.31
N GLU A 118 -12.46 -11.51 -9.19
CA GLU A 118 -13.66 -11.31 -10.00
C GLU A 118 -13.21 -10.94 -11.42
N ASP A 119 -13.75 -9.86 -11.99
CA ASP A 119 -13.35 -9.33 -13.28
C ASP A 119 -12.56 -8.01 -13.14
N TYR A 120 -12.04 -7.52 -14.26
CA TYR A 120 -11.29 -6.26 -14.32
C TYR A 120 -12.15 -5.03 -13.99
N VAL A 121 -11.47 -3.94 -13.67
CA VAL A 121 -12.12 -2.61 -13.64
C VAL A 121 -12.31 -2.15 -15.09
N GLY A 122 -13.50 -1.67 -15.44
CA GLY A 122 -13.82 -1.08 -16.75
C GLY A 122 -13.06 0.23 -17.05
N ILE A 123 -11.73 0.18 -17.09
CA ILE A 123 -10.83 1.33 -17.28
C ILE A 123 -11.16 2.07 -18.58
N ASN A 124 -11.23 1.34 -19.70
CA ASN A 124 -11.50 1.90 -21.03
C ASN A 124 -12.86 2.64 -21.11
N SER A 125 -13.93 2.12 -20.48
CA SER A 125 -15.23 2.82 -20.44
C SER A 125 -15.19 4.11 -19.62
N ILE A 126 -14.36 4.16 -18.58
CA ILE A 126 -14.22 5.37 -17.75
C ILE A 126 -13.32 6.38 -18.47
N GLU A 127 -12.25 5.93 -19.14
CA GLU A 127 -11.40 6.75 -19.99
C GLU A 127 -12.21 7.42 -21.10
N GLN A 128 -13.11 6.65 -21.74
CA GLN A 128 -14.07 7.18 -22.71
C GLN A 128 -14.95 8.26 -22.07
N TYR A 129 -15.55 7.97 -20.93
CA TYR A 129 -16.46 8.90 -20.23
C TYR A 129 -15.77 10.20 -19.78
N ILE A 130 -14.50 10.14 -19.34
CA ILE A 130 -13.74 11.33 -18.95
C ILE A 130 -13.45 12.21 -20.17
N GLY A 131 -13.24 11.58 -21.35
CA GLY A 131 -12.93 12.29 -22.58
C GLY A 131 -14.14 12.81 -23.36
N ASP A 132 -15.34 12.29 -23.09
CA ASP A 132 -16.62 12.71 -23.71
C ASP A 132 -17.20 13.97 -23.06
#